data_AF-A0A1H5JAG5-F1
#
_entry.id   AF-A0A1H5JAG5-F1
#
_cell.length_a   1.000
_cell.length_b   1.000
_cell.length_c   1.000
_cell.angle_alpha   90.00
_cell.angle_beta   90.00
_cell.angle_gamma   90.00
#
_symmetry.space_group_name_H-M   'P 1'
#
loop_
_entity.id
_entity.type
_entity.pdbx_description
1 polymer ?
#
loop_
_entity_poly.entity_id
_entity_poly.type
_entity_poly.pdbx_seq_one_letter_code
_entity_poly.pdbx_strand_id
1 'polypeptide(L)'
;MRKSPFIQQVILITILLFIGCQNEHEIHRTKETKKRVVLEKTSKKKKVLLVGIDGLQIEKISNAATPNLDKLLIKKGFSGGITGTTSEQKTKSGPGWTTILTGVWLNKHGVPDNNSSHKSKVKSVFQFIKEHDNNLETASVATWSPIHDFLRDQLQFINYKHQGGSDDNAVKNSVNELTNHNPDFLFVHLDEVDGVGHSSGFGSSYNSAISRADKRLGTIMNAVENRINTKNEDWLIIVTTDHGRENSGYGHGNQTTSEKTIFVGMNKQGNAEFNNYIGTIPNKDFNGIYGNVAQTSIIPTVLTHLNIPIKKEWQLTSTSLIGEVGAQKVMMKNSNTLYWHASSSGNIEIYRNNQFLTSVNSLQGYYVDTAPSKGDTNYTLLLNGQTSSVTINNTNIIAGLDWNDFINNKAYFFRDDIKYVRYNKTLDKADSGYPIQTNNSSWPGLGNYKNLISAAFKWSNHKGFFFLNDGRYIRYDMNTDIADTGYPIRVTNQNWPGLEAYAKKIVAAINWNNSKAYFFLNDGTYLRYSIKNDRVDSGYPKPINNSTWPGLGNYGAKITAAVDWNLTYCYFFLNNNTYIKYNKTLDKAVSGYPKPINNSTWPGLK
;
A
#
# COMPACT_ATOMS: atom_id res chain seq x y z
N MET A 1 16.12 -47.13 52.39
CA MET A 1 15.47 -47.34 53.71
C MET A 1 13.96 -47.14 53.55
N ARG A 2 13.17 -48.07 54.12
CA ARG A 2 11.69 -48.15 54.24
C ARG A 2 10.93 -48.36 52.90
N LYS A 3 10.57 -49.63 52.56
CA LYS A 3 9.35 -50.41 52.93
C LYS A 3 8.09 -49.81 52.28
N SER A 4 7.17 -50.49 51.60
CA SER A 4 6.84 -51.92 51.33
C SER A 4 5.55 -51.91 50.44
N PRO A 5 5.16 -53.04 49.79
CA PRO A 5 4.31 -53.11 48.58
C PRO A 5 2.94 -53.77 48.81
N PHE A 6 2.21 -54.14 47.73
CA PHE A 6 1.28 -55.31 47.53
C PHE A 6 0.22 -54.94 46.46
N ILE A 7 -0.36 -55.76 45.55
CA ILE A 7 -0.41 -57.17 45.10
C ILE A 7 -1.12 -57.08 43.70
N GLN A 8 -0.64 -57.58 42.55
CA GLN A 8 -0.67 -58.93 41.95
C GLN A 8 -2.05 -59.63 41.82
N GLN A 9 -2.57 -59.85 40.60
CA GLN A 9 -2.89 -61.21 40.10
C GLN A 9 -3.38 -61.25 38.64
N VAL A 10 -2.88 -62.30 38.00
CA VAL A 10 -3.08 -62.83 36.64
C VAL A 10 -4.33 -63.71 36.62
N ILE A 11 -4.94 -63.95 35.45
CA ILE A 11 -5.35 -65.29 34.95
C ILE A 11 -5.86 -65.19 33.50
N LEU A 12 -5.23 -66.00 32.65
CA LEU A 12 -5.60 -66.38 31.29
C LEU A 12 -6.14 -67.81 31.37
N ILE A 13 -7.30 -68.12 30.76
CA ILE A 13 -7.75 -69.50 30.52
C ILE A 13 -8.27 -69.64 29.09
N THR A 14 -7.78 -70.70 28.46
CA THR A 14 -7.96 -71.20 27.09
C THR A 14 -9.05 -72.29 27.08
N ILE A 15 -9.51 -72.72 25.88
CA ILE A 15 -9.86 -74.12 25.43
C ILE A 15 -11.28 -74.39 24.86
N LEU A 16 -11.30 -74.74 23.54
CA LEU A 16 -12.02 -75.83 22.77
C LEU A 16 -13.57 -75.89 22.71
N LEU A 17 -14.28 -76.52 21.74
CA LEU A 17 -14.17 -77.06 20.35
C LEU A 17 -15.61 -77.59 19.97
N PHE A 18 -15.79 -78.16 18.75
CA PHE A 18 -16.96 -78.90 18.15
C PHE A 18 -17.95 -78.06 17.29
N ILE A 19 -17.97 -78.14 15.94
CA ILE A 19 -18.33 -79.20 14.94
C ILE A 19 -19.85 -79.33 14.68
N GLY A 20 -20.27 -78.89 13.47
CA GLY A 20 -21.09 -79.64 12.49
C GLY A 20 -22.60 -79.84 12.69
N CYS A 21 -23.41 -79.30 11.76
CA CYS A 21 -24.32 -80.08 10.88
C CYS A 21 -25.14 -79.16 9.93
N GLN A 22 -25.26 -79.59 8.67
CA GLN A 22 -26.22 -79.06 7.69
C GLN A 22 -27.63 -79.58 7.99
N ASN A 23 -28.65 -78.78 7.69
CA ASN A 23 -29.89 -79.24 7.06
C ASN A 23 -30.67 -78.06 6.45
N GLU A 24 -31.12 -78.26 5.22
CA GLU A 24 -32.03 -77.40 4.49
C GLU A 24 -33.43 -77.39 5.13
N HIS A 25 -34.07 -76.23 5.17
CA HIS A 25 -35.51 -76.11 4.99
C HIS A 25 -35.88 -74.67 4.61
N GLU A 26 -36.51 -74.55 3.45
CA GLU A 26 -36.97 -73.33 2.81
C GLU A 26 -38.35 -72.93 3.37
N ILE A 27 -38.50 -71.74 3.99
CA ILE A 27 -39.81 -71.08 4.20
C ILE A 27 -39.66 -69.56 4.08
N HIS A 28 -40.47 -68.99 3.19
CA HIS A 28 -40.72 -67.58 2.91
C HIS A 28 -40.69 -66.63 4.13
N ARG A 29 -39.92 -65.53 4.01
CA ARG A 29 -40.17 -64.29 4.78
C ARG A 29 -39.90 -63.06 3.91
N THR A 30 -40.95 -62.26 3.74
CA THR A 30 -40.96 -60.91 3.17
C THR A 30 -39.91 -60.02 3.83
N LYS A 31 -39.02 -59.43 3.03
CA LYS A 31 -38.12 -58.34 3.48
C LYS A 31 -38.67 -57.02 2.99
N GLU A 32 -39.29 -56.27 3.89
CA GLU A 32 -39.44 -54.82 3.74
C GLU A 32 -38.05 -54.19 3.67
N THR A 33 -37.68 -53.68 2.50
CA THR A 33 -36.52 -52.82 2.31
C THR A 33 -36.88 -51.39 2.72
N LYS A 34 -36.57 -51.02 3.96
CA LYS A 34 -36.44 -49.60 4.34
C LYS A 34 -35.25 -49.00 3.59
N LYS A 35 -35.50 -48.40 2.43
CA LYS A 35 -34.58 -47.48 1.76
C LYS A 35 -34.30 -46.29 2.69
N ARG A 36 -33.13 -46.30 3.33
CA ARG A 36 -32.58 -45.12 4.00
C ARG A 36 -32.07 -44.18 2.91
N VAL A 37 -32.92 -43.27 2.47
CA VAL A 37 -32.52 -42.16 1.58
C VAL A 37 -31.65 -41.23 2.41
N VAL A 38 -30.33 -41.34 2.24
CA VAL A 38 -29.41 -40.28 2.66
C VAL A 38 -29.56 -39.17 1.62
N LEU A 39 -30.28 -38.11 1.98
CA LEU A 39 -30.30 -36.88 1.22
C LEU A 39 -28.89 -36.27 1.29
N GLU A 40 -28.07 -36.48 0.26
CA GLU A 40 -26.91 -35.64 0.01
C GLU A 40 -27.40 -34.20 -0.16
N LYS A 41 -27.13 -33.36 0.84
CA LYS A 41 -27.42 -31.95 0.77
C LYS A 41 -26.45 -31.34 -0.23
N THR A 42 -26.87 -31.21 -1.49
CA THR A 42 -26.07 -30.58 -2.56
C THR A 42 -25.58 -29.22 -2.09
N SER A 43 -24.27 -29.02 -2.05
CA SER A 43 -23.65 -27.75 -1.62
C SER A 43 -24.23 -26.58 -2.42
N LYS A 44 -24.63 -25.51 -1.74
CA LYS A 44 -25.16 -24.30 -2.38
C LYS A 44 -24.10 -23.64 -3.27
N LYS A 45 -24.51 -23.11 -4.42
CA LYS A 45 -23.63 -22.35 -5.32
C LYS A 45 -23.29 -21.00 -4.70
N LYS A 46 -22.01 -20.68 -4.57
CA LYS A 46 -21.53 -19.44 -3.96
C LYS A 46 -21.66 -18.28 -4.95
N LYS A 47 -22.30 -17.21 -4.51
CA LYS A 47 -22.58 -16.01 -5.32
C LYS A 47 -22.26 -14.75 -4.54
N VAL A 48 -21.91 -13.67 -5.23
CA VAL A 48 -21.57 -12.40 -4.59
C VAL A 48 -22.26 -11.23 -5.31
N LEU A 49 -22.89 -10.37 -4.51
CA LEU A 49 -23.32 -9.04 -4.90
C LEU A 49 -22.47 -8.01 -4.14
N LEU A 50 -21.72 -7.18 -4.86
CA LEU A 50 -21.01 -6.03 -4.32
C LEU A 50 -21.67 -4.74 -4.81
N VAL A 51 -22.26 -3.98 -3.89
CA VAL A 51 -22.90 -2.68 -4.19
C VAL A 51 -22.05 -1.55 -3.63
N GLY A 52 -21.68 -0.63 -4.49
CA GLY A 52 -21.07 0.65 -4.15
C GLY A 52 -22.10 1.78 -4.20
N ILE A 53 -22.19 2.59 -3.15
CA ILE A 53 -22.96 3.85 -3.14
C ILE A 53 -21.94 4.98 -2.99
N ASP A 54 -21.65 5.66 -4.10
CA ASP A 54 -20.57 6.66 -4.19
C ASP A 54 -20.78 7.79 -3.18
N GLY A 55 -19.71 8.10 -2.44
CA GLY A 55 -19.67 9.21 -1.53
C GLY A 55 -20.67 9.18 -0.38
N LEU A 56 -21.24 8.02 -0.02
CA LEU A 56 -22.19 7.84 1.09
C LEU A 56 -21.49 7.93 2.45
N GLN A 57 -21.78 8.98 3.21
CA GLN A 57 -21.23 9.18 4.55
C GLN A 57 -21.94 8.32 5.59
N ILE A 58 -21.20 7.42 6.26
CA ILE A 58 -21.76 6.49 7.26
C ILE A 58 -22.51 7.22 8.39
N GLU A 59 -21.98 8.34 8.88
CA GLU A 59 -22.60 9.13 9.95
C GLU A 59 -23.93 9.79 9.53
N LYS A 60 -24.26 9.80 8.23
CA LYS A 60 -25.50 10.39 7.71
C LYS A 60 -26.58 9.34 7.43
N ILE A 61 -26.25 8.06 7.46
CA ILE A 61 -27.23 6.96 7.29
C ILE A 61 -28.34 7.07 8.34
N SER A 62 -28.00 7.38 9.61
CA SER A 62 -28.99 7.53 10.70
C SER A 62 -29.97 8.69 10.51
N ASN A 63 -29.74 9.59 9.54
CA ASN A 63 -30.62 10.73 9.26
C ASN A 63 -31.60 10.45 8.10
N ALA A 64 -31.62 9.22 7.59
CA ALA A 64 -32.41 8.79 6.46
C ALA A 64 -33.15 7.48 6.79
N ALA A 65 -34.28 7.22 6.15
CA ALA A 65 -34.96 5.93 6.27
C ALA A 65 -34.24 4.92 5.38
N THR A 66 -33.54 3.95 5.99
CA THR A 66 -32.71 2.98 5.26
C THR A 66 -33.00 1.51 5.61
N PRO A 67 -34.26 1.06 5.48
CA PRO A 67 -34.68 -0.28 5.91
C PRO A 67 -33.97 -1.45 5.19
N ASN A 68 -33.29 -1.22 4.08
CA ASN A 68 -32.53 -2.27 3.39
C ASN A 68 -31.07 -2.33 3.85
N LEU A 69 -30.44 -1.19 4.12
CA LEU A 69 -29.17 -1.12 4.82
C LEU A 69 -29.28 -1.68 6.24
N ASP A 70 -30.41 -1.45 6.94
CA ASP A 70 -30.67 -1.97 8.29
C ASP A 70 -30.68 -3.52 8.35
N LYS A 71 -30.84 -4.21 7.21
CA LYS A 71 -30.76 -5.68 7.12
C LYS A 71 -29.31 -6.20 7.12
N LEU A 72 -28.33 -5.30 7.02
CA LEU A 72 -26.91 -5.63 6.94
C LEU A 72 -26.23 -5.34 8.27
N LEU A 73 -25.23 -6.15 8.60
CA LEU A 73 -24.27 -5.80 9.65
C LEU A 73 -23.38 -4.70 9.08
N ILE A 74 -23.48 -3.47 9.59
CA ILE A 74 -22.67 -2.34 9.12
C ILE A 74 -21.55 -2.05 10.13
N LYS A 75 -20.32 -1.96 9.61
CA LYS A 75 -19.12 -1.60 10.39
C LYS A 75 -18.44 -0.39 9.77
N LYS A 76 -17.93 0.49 10.63
CA LYS A 76 -17.06 1.59 10.21
C LYS A 76 -15.78 1.01 9.59
N GLY A 77 -15.30 1.67 8.55
CA GLY A 77 -14.06 1.33 7.87
C GLY A 77 -13.27 2.58 7.48
N PHE A 78 -12.17 2.38 6.76
CA PHE A 78 -11.35 3.48 6.25
C PHE A 78 -10.92 3.31 4.79
N SER A 79 -10.82 4.44 4.09
CA SER A 79 -10.25 4.59 2.74
C SER A 79 -9.00 5.49 2.73
N GLY A 80 -8.39 5.62 1.56
CA GLY A 80 -7.27 6.54 1.32
C GLY A 80 -5.91 6.08 1.87
N GLY A 81 -5.77 4.80 2.25
CA GLY A 81 -4.53 4.24 2.77
C GLY A 81 -3.98 4.91 4.04
N ILE A 82 -2.72 4.61 4.36
CA ILE A 82 -2.04 5.15 5.56
C ILE A 82 -1.28 6.41 5.19
N THR A 83 -1.63 7.53 5.82
CA THR A 83 -1.04 8.85 5.58
C THR A 83 0.46 8.85 5.90
N GLY A 84 1.25 9.52 5.06
CA GLY A 84 2.70 9.59 5.14
C GLY A 84 3.44 8.34 4.67
N THR A 85 2.73 7.31 4.21
CA THR A 85 3.33 6.06 3.69
C THR A 85 3.16 5.95 2.18
N THR A 86 3.79 4.96 1.55
CA THR A 86 3.58 4.67 0.13
C THR A 86 2.12 4.33 -0.19
N SER A 87 1.35 3.81 0.77
CA SER A 87 -0.05 3.44 0.57
C SER A 87 -1.03 4.62 0.56
N GLU A 88 -0.58 5.83 0.95
CA GLU A 88 -1.44 7.02 0.97
C GLU A 88 -2.09 7.26 -0.38
N GLN A 89 -3.39 7.55 -0.36
CA GLN A 89 -4.22 7.71 -1.53
C GLN A 89 -5.27 8.78 -1.30
N LYS A 90 -5.53 9.63 -2.30
CA LYS A 90 -6.62 10.61 -2.24
C LYS A 90 -7.97 9.92 -2.03
N THR A 91 -8.84 10.50 -1.22
CA THR A 91 -10.22 10.05 -1.02
C THR A 91 -11.11 10.52 -2.19
N LYS A 92 -10.80 10.04 -3.40
CA LYS A 92 -11.52 10.30 -4.65
C LYS A 92 -12.00 8.99 -5.29
N SER A 93 -13.02 9.08 -6.13
CA SER A 93 -13.68 7.94 -6.75
C SER A 93 -12.79 7.04 -7.60
N GLY A 94 -11.93 7.61 -8.47
CA GLY A 94 -11.02 6.80 -9.29
C GLY A 94 -10.11 5.90 -8.46
N PRO A 95 -9.33 6.45 -7.51
CA PRO A 95 -8.54 5.64 -6.58
C PRO A 95 -9.39 4.71 -5.69
N GLY A 96 -10.51 5.19 -5.13
CA GLY A 96 -11.38 4.44 -4.23
C GLY A 96 -11.99 3.20 -4.88
N TRP A 97 -12.65 3.36 -6.04
CA TRP A 97 -13.22 2.24 -6.78
C TRP A 97 -12.16 1.27 -7.29
N THR A 98 -11.00 1.77 -7.72
CA THR A 98 -9.90 0.89 -8.12
C THR A 98 -9.40 0.07 -6.92
N THR A 99 -9.31 0.68 -5.72
CA THR A 99 -8.97 -0.04 -4.48
C THR A 99 -10.00 -1.12 -4.15
N ILE A 100 -11.29 -0.78 -4.20
CA ILE A 100 -12.40 -1.72 -3.93
C ILE A 100 -12.34 -2.91 -4.87
N LEU A 101 -12.06 -2.71 -6.16
CA LEU A 101 -12.09 -3.75 -7.19
C LEU A 101 -10.79 -4.54 -7.33
N THR A 102 -9.69 -4.10 -6.69
CA THR A 102 -8.37 -4.76 -6.76
C THR A 102 -7.87 -5.29 -5.41
N GLY A 103 -8.40 -4.80 -4.29
CA GLY A 103 -7.96 -5.21 -2.94
C GLY A 103 -6.60 -4.65 -2.53
N VAL A 104 -6.09 -3.64 -3.24
CA VAL A 104 -4.80 -2.98 -2.96
C VAL A 104 -4.91 -1.46 -3.05
N TRP A 105 -3.94 -0.73 -2.48
CA TRP A 105 -3.91 0.75 -2.50
C TRP A 105 -3.15 1.31 -3.73
N LEU A 106 -3.16 2.63 -3.86
CA LEU A 106 -2.56 3.41 -4.95
C LEU A 106 -1.15 2.96 -5.36
N ASN A 107 -0.26 2.68 -4.41
CA ASN A 107 1.10 2.26 -4.72
C ASN A 107 1.19 0.99 -5.58
N LYS A 108 0.14 0.17 -5.60
CA LYS A 108 0.07 -1.05 -6.42
C LYS A 108 -0.80 -0.82 -7.65
N HIS A 109 -2.03 -0.34 -7.50
CA HIS A 109 -2.93 -0.21 -8.66
C HIS A 109 -2.60 0.98 -9.57
N GLY A 110 -2.01 2.06 -9.06
CA GLY A 110 -1.47 3.15 -9.88
C GLY A 110 -2.50 4.11 -10.50
N VAL A 111 -3.70 4.24 -9.93
CA VAL A 111 -4.76 5.20 -10.36
C VAL A 111 -4.85 6.32 -9.31
N PRO A 112 -4.18 7.46 -9.49
CA PRO A 112 -4.01 8.48 -8.45
C PRO A 112 -5.17 9.49 -8.33
N ASP A 113 -6.02 9.59 -9.35
CA ASP A 113 -7.15 10.51 -9.42
C ASP A 113 -8.22 10.05 -10.43
N ASN A 114 -9.16 10.94 -10.76
CA ASN A 114 -10.31 10.66 -11.63
C ASN A 114 -10.01 10.82 -13.13
N ASN A 115 -8.75 10.99 -13.54
CA ASN A 115 -8.37 11.05 -14.95
C ASN A 115 -8.43 9.65 -15.58
N SER A 116 -9.41 9.42 -16.45
CA SER A 116 -9.65 8.12 -17.11
C SER A 116 -8.53 7.64 -18.05
N SER A 117 -7.52 8.48 -18.34
CA SER A 117 -6.30 8.01 -19.03
C SER A 117 -5.46 7.06 -18.16
N HIS A 118 -5.61 7.09 -16.83
CA HIS A 118 -4.98 6.12 -15.93
C HIS A 118 -5.63 4.74 -16.06
N LYS A 119 -4.87 3.68 -15.80
CA LYS A 119 -5.36 2.30 -15.68
C LYS A 119 -4.77 1.61 -14.48
N SER A 120 -5.50 0.64 -13.95
CA SER A 120 -4.98 -0.30 -12.97
C SER A 120 -3.81 -1.09 -13.56
N LYS A 121 -2.70 -1.12 -12.81
CA LYS A 121 -1.51 -1.93 -13.11
C LYS A 121 -1.60 -3.36 -12.59
N VAL A 122 -2.68 -3.67 -11.87
CA VAL A 122 -2.88 -4.96 -11.19
C VAL A 122 -4.23 -5.56 -11.53
N LYS A 123 -4.37 -6.86 -11.28
CA LYS A 123 -5.59 -7.63 -11.51
C LYS A 123 -6.73 -7.10 -10.63
N SER A 124 -7.90 -7.03 -11.22
CA SER A 124 -9.18 -6.82 -10.55
C SER A 124 -9.78 -8.16 -10.12
N VAL A 125 -10.80 -8.09 -9.28
CA VAL A 125 -11.62 -9.23 -8.88
C VAL A 125 -12.17 -10.02 -10.06
N PHE A 126 -12.57 -9.34 -11.14
CA PHE A 126 -13.05 -9.99 -12.36
C PHE A 126 -11.99 -10.92 -12.96
N GLN A 127 -10.76 -10.43 -13.07
CA GLN A 127 -9.64 -11.21 -13.57
C GLN A 127 -9.27 -12.36 -12.62
N PHE A 128 -9.25 -12.13 -11.30
CA PHE A 128 -8.99 -13.20 -10.32
C PHE A 128 -10.00 -14.35 -10.44
N ILE A 129 -11.29 -14.03 -10.61
CA ILE A 129 -12.37 -15.01 -10.75
C ILE A 129 -12.19 -15.81 -12.05
N LYS A 130 -12.01 -15.14 -13.20
CA LYS A 130 -11.93 -15.81 -14.50
C LYS A 130 -10.65 -16.62 -14.70
N GLU A 131 -9.54 -16.21 -14.09
CA GLU A 131 -8.30 -16.99 -14.10
C GLU A 131 -8.36 -18.22 -13.18
N HIS A 132 -9.21 -18.20 -12.15
CA HIS A 132 -9.45 -19.36 -11.31
C HIS A 132 -10.34 -20.39 -12.02
N ASP A 133 -11.48 -19.94 -12.54
CA ASP A 133 -12.39 -20.75 -13.36
C ASP A 133 -13.10 -19.85 -14.38
N ASN A 134 -12.80 -20.07 -15.66
CA ASN A 134 -13.35 -19.27 -16.75
C ASN A 134 -14.86 -19.52 -16.96
N ASN A 135 -15.45 -20.55 -16.36
CA ASN A 135 -16.89 -20.81 -16.40
C ASN A 135 -17.68 -19.91 -15.44
N LEU A 136 -17.02 -19.28 -14.46
CA LEU A 136 -17.69 -18.34 -13.57
C LEU A 136 -18.07 -17.08 -14.34
N GLU A 137 -19.33 -16.67 -14.20
CA GLU A 137 -19.86 -15.48 -14.86
C GLU A 137 -19.67 -14.26 -13.97
N THR A 138 -19.19 -13.16 -14.56
CA THR A 138 -19.07 -11.90 -13.84
C THR A 138 -19.80 -10.77 -14.55
N ALA A 139 -20.37 -9.85 -13.79
CA ALA A 139 -21.11 -8.72 -14.31
C ALA A 139 -20.71 -7.43 -13.58
N SER A 140 -20.70 -6.32 -14.31
CA SER A 140 -20.41 -4.99 -13.80
C SER A 140 -21.42 -3.99 -14.34
N VAL A 141 -22.10 -3.30 -13.43
CA VAL A 141 -23.05 -2.24 -13.72
C VAL A 141 -22.55 -0.96 -13.05
N ALA A 142 -22.11 0.01 -13.84
CA ALA A 142 -21.54 1.25 -13.32
C ALA A 142 -22.16 2.50 -13.93
N THR A 143 -22.85 3.32 -13.13
CA THR A 143 -23.35 4.62 -13.59
C THR A 143 -22.22 5.57 -13.99
N TRP A 144 -21.09 5.55 -13.27
CA TRP A 144 -19.91 6.35 -13.60
C TRP A 144 -18.92 5.55 -14.49
N SER A 145 -18.95 5.84 -15.80
CA SER A 145 -18.15 5.14 -16.83
C SER A 145 -16.64 5.01 -16.53
N PRO A 146 -15.95 6.00 -15.90
CA PRO A 146 -14.52 5.89 -15.62
C PRO A 146 -14.10 4.66 -14.82
N ILE A 147 -14.98 4.03 -14.04
CA ILE A 147 -14.69 2.74 -13.37
C ILE A 147 -14.24 1.69 -14.39
N HIS A 148 -14.90 1.60 -15.54
CA HIS A 148 -14.50 0.69 -16.62
C HIS A 148 -13.23 1.16 -17.35
N ASP A 149 -13.02 2.47 -17.49
CA ASP A 149 -11.80 3.01 -18.12
C ASP A 149 -10.55 2.66 -17.31
N PHE A 150 -10.62 2.70 -15.98
CA PHE A 150 -9.53 2.28 -15.09
C PHE A 150 -9.23 0.77 -15.21
N LEU A 151 -10.22 -0.04 -15.62
CA LEU A 151 -10.10 -1.48 -15.81
C LEU A 151 -10.05 -1.89 -17.29
N ARG A 152 -9.77 -0.97 -18.23
CA ARG A 152 -9.90 -1.21 -19.68
C ARG A 152 -9.15 -2.44 -20.21
N ASP A 153 -7.97 -2.75 -19.66
CA ASP A 153 -7.17 -3.93 -20.03
C ASP A 153 -7.76 -5.26 -19.52
N GLN A 154 -8.84 -5.19 -18.73
CA GLN A 154 -9.44 -6.32 -18.00
C GLN A 154 -10.93 -6.48 -18.31
N LEU A 155 -11.49 -5.66 -19.21
CA LEU A 155 -12.91 -5.73 -19.57
C LEU A 155 -13.32 -7.07 -20.19
N GLN A 156 -12.38 -7.80 -20.79
CA GLN A 156 -12.63 -9.16 -21.31
C GLN A 156 -13.00 -10.16 -20.22
N PHE A 157 -12.68 -9.89 -18.95
CA PHE A 157 -13.02 -10.75 -17.82
C PHE A 157 -14.40 -10.46 -17.24
N ILE A 158 -15.13 -9.49 -17.80
CA ILE A 158 -16.49 -9.13 -17.41
C ILE A 158 -17.45 -9.66 -18.49
N ASN A 159 -18.29 -10.64 -18.17
CA ASN A 159 -19.24 -11.19 -19.14
C ASN A 159 -20.30 -10.16 -19.57
N TYR A 160 -20.89 -9.47 -18.59
CA TYR A 160 -21.97 -8.49 -18.81
C TYR A 160 -21.56 -7.12 -18.27
N LYS A 161 -21.55 -6.11 -19.14
CA LYS A 161 -21.04 -4.76 -18.84
C LYS A 161 -22.11 -3.71 -19.17
N HIS A 162 -22.47 -2.92 -18.18
CA HIS A 162 -23.39 -1.80 -18.33
C HIS A 162 -22.72 -0.54 -17.77
N GLN A 163 -22.71 0.54 -18.56
CA GLN A 163 -22.06 1.79 -18.15
C GLN A 163 -22.88 3.03 -18.48
N GLY A 164 -22.81 4.05 -17.62
CA GLY A 164 -23.57 5.29 -17.77
C GLY A 164 -25.01 5.19 -17.27
N GLY A 165 -25.79 6.23 -17.57
CA GLY A 165 -27.20 6.34 -17.18
C GLY A 165 -27.39 6.73 -15.71
N SER A 166 -28.64 6.71 -15.26
CA SER A 166 -29.00 6.98 -13.86
C SER A 166 -28.86 5.73 -12.99
N ASP A 167 -28.91 5.94 -11.68
CA ASP A 167 -29.03 4.84 -10.72
C ASP A 167 -30.25 3.93 -10.98
N ASP A 168 -31.35 4.48 -11.51
CA ASP A 168 -32.52 3.67 -11.89
C ASP A 168 -32.22 2.77 -13.10
N ASN A 169 -31.42 3.25 -14.06
CA ASN A 169 -30.90 2.42 -15.14
C ASN A 169 -29.98 1.31 -14.58
N ALA A 170 -29.11 1.64 -13.63
CA ALA A 170 -28.23 0.66 -12.99
C ALA A 170 -29.03 -0.43 -12.24
N VAL A 171 -30.08 -0.05 -11.50
CA VAL A 171 -30.97 -1.02 -10.85
C VAL A 171 -31.66 -1.92 -11.88
N LYS A 172 -32.22 -1.34 -12.95
CA LYS A 172 -32.88 -2.11 -14.02
C LYS A 172 -31.93 -3.12 -14.65
N ASN A 173 -30.71 -2.69 -15.00
CA ASN A 173 -29.69 -3.56 -15.57
C ASN A 173 -29.28 -4.65 -14.57
N SER A 174 -29.06 -4.31 -13.30
CA SER A 174 -28.71 -5.28 -12.26
C SER A 174 -29.80 -6.35 -12.06
N VAL A 175 -31.07 -5.95 -12.03
CA VAL A 175 -32.21 -6.88 -11.94
C VAL A 175 -32.31 -7.75 -13.20
N ASN A 176 -32.04 -7.19 -14.39
CA ASN A 176 -31.96 -7.98 -15.62
C ASN A 176 -30.86 -9.05 -15.53
N GLU A 177 -29.65 -8.71 -15.09
CA GLU A 177 -28.56 -9.67 -14.90
C GLU A 177 -28.92 -10.77 -13.89
N LEU A 178 -29.56 -10.41 -12.78
CA LEU A 178 -29.99 -11.37 -11.77
C LEU A 178 -31.15 -12.27 -12.25
N THR A 179 -32.01 -11.79 -13.15
CA THR A 179 -33.18 -12.54 -13.60
C THR A 179 -32.86 -13.44 -14.79
N ASN A 180 -32.19 -12.86 -15.80
CA ASN A 180 -32.03 -13.46 -17.13
C ASN A 180 -30.63 -14.08 -17.35
N HIS A 181 -29.67 -13.82 -16.46
CA HIS A 181 -28.32 -14.37 -16.53
C HIS A 181 -27.96 -15.11 -15.22
N ASN A 182 -26.69 -15.56 -15.09
CA ASN A 182 -26.24 -16.35 -13.95
C ASN A 182 -24.92 -15.85 -13.33
N PRO A 183 -24.78 -14.54 -13.02
CA PRO A 183 -23.53 -14.02 -12.48
C PRO A 183 -23.14 -14.74 -11.17
N ASP A 184 -21.90 -15.17 -11.06
CA ASP A 184 -21.24 -15.61 -9.81
C ASP A 184 -20.74 -14.41 -9.00
N PHE A 185 -20.36 -13.33 -9.69
CA PHE A 185 -20.03 -12.04 -9.10
C PHE A 185 -20.71 -10.90 -9.86
N LEU A 186 -21.47 -10.08 -9.17
CA LEU A 186 -22.10 -8.87 -9.71
C LEU A 186 -21.62 -7.65 -8.91
N PHE A 187 -20.97 -6.71 -9.60
CA PHE A 187 -20.68 -5.37 -9.09
C PHE A 187 -21.73 -4.37 -9.57
N VAL A 188 -22.26 -3.56 -8.66
CA VAL A 188 -23.20 -2.48 -8.95
C VAL A 188 -22.72 -1.20 -8.31
N HIS A 189 -22.67 -0.11 -9.07
CA HIS A 189 -22.33 1.22 -8.59
C HIS A 189 -23.52 2.17 -8.77
N LEU A 190 -23.83 2.92 -7.69
CA LEU A 190 -24.85 3.96 -7.62
C LEU A 190 -24.18 5.30 -7.29
N ASP A 191 -24.46 6.34 -8.06
CA ASP A 191 -23.75 7.63 -8.07
C ASP A 191 -24.53 8.78 -7.43
N GLU A 192 -25.87 8.69 -7.35
CA GLU A 192 -26.71 9.86 -7.05
C GLU A 192 -26.36 10.53 -5.71
N VAL A 193 -25.93 9.75 -4.71
CA VAL A 193 -25.54 10.29 -3.39
C VAL A 193 -24.31 11.21 -3.50
N ASP A 194 -23.30 10.85 -4.29
CA ASP A 194 -22.12 11.69 -4.52
C ASP A 194 -22.50 12.96 -5.30
N GLY A 195 -23.28 12.81 -6.37
CA GLY A 195 -23.77 13.94 -7.16
C GLY A 195 -24.55 14.96 -6.32
N VAL A 196 -25.46 14.50 -5.46
CA VAL A 196 -26.21 15.37 -4.55
C VAL A 196 -25.31 15.98 -3.47
N GLY A 197 -24.33 15.23 -2.97
CA GLY A 197 -23.33 15.74 -2.04
C GLY A 197 -22.56 16.91 -2.65
N HIS A 198 -22.10 16.79 -3.89
CA HIS A 198 -21.44 17.88 -4.61
C HIS A 198 -22.35 19.09 -4.84
N SER A 199 -23.63 18.88 -5.16
CA SER A 199 -24.54 19.99 -5.45
C SER A 199 -25.07 20.72 -4.21
N SER A 200 -25.19 20.03 -3.07
CA SER A 200 -25.98 20.50 -1.93
C SER A 200 -25.34 20.27 -0.57
N GLY A 201 -24.18 19.64 -0.49
CA GLY A 201 -23.54 19.27 0.76
C GLY A 201 -24.39 18.33 1.61
N PHE A 202 -24.07 18.23 2.90
CA PHE A 202 -24.93 17.52 3.84
C PHE A 202 -26.22 18.30 4.12
N GLY A 203 -27.36 17.59 4.21
CA GLY A 203 -28.65 18.20 4.50
C GLY A 203 -29.82 17.32 4.05
N SER A 204 -31.01 17.90 3.99
CA SER A 204 -32.25 17.20 3.60
C SER A 204 -32.16 16.57 2.21
N SER A 205 -31.58 17.26 1.22
CA SER A 205 -31.38 16.73 -0.14
C SER A 205 -30.49 15.49 -0.13
N TYR A 206 -29.37 15.54 0.60
CA TYR A 206 -28.46 14.41 0.74
C TYR A 206 -29.13 13.24 1.47
N ASN A 207 -29.80 13.47 2.60
CA ASN A 207 -30.55 12.43 3.31
C ASN A 207 -31.65 11.78 2.44
N SER A 208 -32.29 12.58 1.57
CA SER A 208 -33.27 12.08 0.61
C SER A 208 -32.62 11.22 -0.48
N ALA A 209 -31.43 11.59 -0.95
CA ALA A 209 -30.64 10.77 -1.88
C ALA A 209 -30.24 9.43 -1.24
N ILE A 210 -29.85 9.42 0.04
CA ILE A 210 -29.59 8.20 0.80
C ILE A 210 -30.84 7.31 0.83
N SER A 211 -32.00 7.88 1.14
CA SER A 211 -33.27 7.12 1.20
C SER A 211 -33.64 6.52 -0.17
N ARG A 212 -33.36 7.24 -1.28
CA ARG A 212 -33.55 6.72 -2.63
C ARG A 212 -32.56 5.60 -2.97
N ALA A 213 -31.28 5.77 -2.64
CA ALA A 213 -30.27 4.74 -2.82
C ALA A 213 -30.59 3.46 -2.03
N ASP A 214 -31.10 3.57 -0.81
CA ASP A 214 -31.57 2.42 -0.02
C ASP A 214 -32.74 1.68 -0.69
N LYS A 215 -33.74 2.41 -1.21
CA LYS A 215 -34.86 1.80 -1.94
C LYS A 215 -34.39 1.02 -3.18
N ARG A 216 -33.39 1.57 -3.89
CA ARG A 216 -32.75 0.93 -5.04
C ARG A 216 -31.98 -0.33 -4.62
N LEU A 217 -31.20 -0.25 -3.55
CA LEU A 217 -30.54 -1.40 -2.94
C LEU A 217 -31.56 -2.49 -2.60
N GLY A 218 -32.67 -2.15 -1.96
CA GLY A 218 -33.76 -3.09 -1.65
C GLY A 218 -34.33 -3.80 -2.87
N THR A 219 -34.42 -3.11 -4.01
CA THR A 219 -34.91 -3.68 -5.27
C THR A 219 -33.94 -4.74 -5.81
N ILE A 220 -32.63 -4.47 -5.75
CA ILE A 220 -31.59 -5.44 -6.15
C ILE A 220 -31.53 -6.62 -5.16
N MET A 221 -31.61 -6.35 -3.85
CA MET A 221 -31.61 -7.39 -2.81
C MET A 221 -32.81 -8.32 -2.92
N ASN A 222 -33.99 -7.82 -3.29
CA ASN A 222 -35.18 -8.66 -3.52
C ASN A 222 -34.96 -9.61 -4.72
N ALA A 223 -34.29 -9.17 -5.78
CA ALA A 223 -33.94 -10.04 -6.90
C ALA A 223 -32.94 -11.14 -6.48
N VAL A 224 -31.97 -10.81 -5.61
CA VAL A 224 -31.07 -11.81 -5.01
C VAL A 224 -31.85 -12.80 -4.14
N GLU A 225 -32.75 -12.32 -3.28
CA GLU A 225 -33.59 -13.17 -2.41
C GLU A 225 -34.42 -14.16 -3.22
N ASN A 226 -35.00 -13.73 -4.34
CA ASN A 226 -35.70 -14.63 -5.27
C ASN A 226 -34.79 -15.75 -5.77
N ARG A 227 -33.51 -15.46 -6.09
CA ARG A 227 -32.55 -16.48 -6.52
C ARG A 227 -32.14 -17.41 -5.39
N ILE A 228 -31.94 -16.90 -4.17
CA ILE A 228 -31.68 -17.73 -2.97
C ILE A 228 -32.78 -18.78 -2.82
N ASN A 229 -34.04 -18.36 -2.98
CA ASN A 229 -35.20 -19.22 -2.80
C ASN A 229 -35.47 -20.17 -3.96
N THR A 230 -34.99 -19.86 -5.18
CA THR A 230 -35.35 -20.63 -6.39
C THR A 230 -34.18 -21.38 -7.04
N LYS A 231 -32.92 -21.01 -6.78
CA LYS A 231 -31.74 -21.53 -7.51
C LYS A 231 -30.71 -22.28 -6.66
N ASN A 232 -31.01 -22.55 -5.38
CA ASN A 232 -30.09 -23.20 -4.41
C ASN A 232 -28.74 -22.45 -4.30
N GLU A 233 -28.81 -21.13 -4.16
CA GLU A 233 -27.65 -20.24 -4.11
C GLU A 233 -27.37 -19.74 -2.68
N ASP A 234 -26.10 -19.46 -2.40
CA ASP A 234 -25.62 -18.87 -1.17
C ASP A 234 -24.93 -17.54 -1.47
N TRP A 235 -25.65 -16.44 -1.28
CA TRP A 235 -25.22 -15.10 -1.62
C TRP A 235 -24.53 -14.41 -0.45
N LEU A 236 -23.36 -13.84 -0.72
CA LEU A 236 -22.76 -12.77 0.07
C LEU A 236 -23.13 -11.43 -0.58
N ILE A 237 -23.75 -10.55 0.20
CA ILE A 237 -24.05 -9.17 -0.18
C ILE A 237 -23.10 -8.29 0.61
N ILE A 238 -22.31 -7.48 -0.10
CA ILE A 238 -21.45 -6.44 0.47
C ILE A 238 -21.94 -5.09 -0.02
N VAL A 239 -22.10 -4.13 0.88
CA VAL A 239 -22.40 -2.73 0.54
C VAL A 239 -21.32 -1.83 1.13
N THR A 240 -20.80 -0.89 0.34
CA THR A 240 -19.72 0.01 0.75
C THR A 240 -19.86 1.37 0.08
N THR A 241 -19.06 2.34 0.55
CA THR A 241 -18.71 3.56 -0.18
C THR A 241 -17.21 3.54 -0.50
N ASP A 242 -16.79 4.32 -1.48
CA ASP A 242 -15.42 4.49 -1.94
C ASP A 242 -14.66 5.58 -1.15
N HIS A 243 -15.37 6.64 -0.74
CA HIS A 243 -14.87 7.68 0.16
C HIS A 243 -15.97 8.29 1.04
N GLY A 244 -15.55 8.99 2.09
CA GLY A 244 -16.37 9.96 2.81
C GLY A 244 -16.23 11.36 2.19
N ARG A 245 -16.86 12.36 2.82
CA ARG A 245 -16.84 13.76 2.39
C ARG A 245 -16.21 14.65 3.47
N GLU A 246 -15.80 15.85 3.09
CA GLU A 246 -15.42 16.86 4.08
C GLU A 246 -16.64 17.33 4.91
N ASN A 247 -16.41 18.12 5.96
CA ASN A 247 -17.41 18.43 6.98
C ASN A 247 -18.70 19.09 6.46
N SER A 248 -18.63 19.89 5.40
CA SER A 248 -19.81 20.51 4.76
C SER A 248 -20.53 19.58 3.78
N GLY A 249 -19.88 18.48 3.38
CA GLY A 249 -20.39 17.48 2.46
C GLY A 249 -20.24 17.84 0.98
N TYR A 250 -19.73 19.03 0.64
CA TYR A 250 -19.61 19.47 -0.76
C TYR A 250 -18.39 18.85 -1.45
N GLY A 251 -17.32 18.64 -0.71
CA GLY A 251 -16.03 18.21 -1.25
C GLY A 251 -15.53 16.87 -0.74
N HIS A 252 -14.48 16.39 -1.39
CA HIS A 252 -13.64 15.26 -0.97
C HIS A 252 -12.30 15.29 -1.71
N GLY A 253 -11.42 14.35 -1.37
CA GLY A 253 -10.13 14.14 -2.03
C GLY A 253 -8.89 14.42 -1.17
N ASN A 254 -9.06 14.92 0.06
CA ASN A 254 -7.96 15.10 1.01
C ASN A 254 -7.82 13.86 1.92
N GLN A 255 -7.33 14.04 3.14
CA GLN A 255 -7.06 12.97 4.09
C GLN A 255 -7.68 13.25 5.45
N THR A 256 -8.75 14.04 5.54
CA THR A 256 -9.40 14.29 6.84
C THR A 256 -10.06 13.02 7.40
N THR A 257 -10.28 12.97 8.72
CA THR A 257 -10.98 11.84 9.36
C THR A 257 -12.35 11.58 8.74
N SER A 258 -13.09 12.63 8.37
CA SER A 258 -14.41 12.53 7.75
C SER A 258 -14.33 11.89 6.36
N GLU A 259 -13.42 12.37 5.51
CA GLU A 259 -13.22 11.86 4.16
C GLU A 259 -12.67 10.43 4.12
N LYS A 260 -11.85 10.05 5.11
CA LYS A 260 -11.34 8.68 5.25
C LYS A 260 -12.39 7.72 5.79
N THR A 261 -13.40 8.21 6.50
CA THR A 261 -14.40 7.35 7.11
C THR A 261 -15.34 6.79 6.05
N ILE A 262 -15.37 5.47 5.94
CA ILE A 262 -16.30 4.72 5.10
C ILE A 262 -17.03 3.66 5.95
N PHE A 263 -17.81 2.81 5.30
CA PHE A 263 -18.42 1.64 5.94
C PHE A 263 -18.29 0.40 5.06
N VAL A 264 -18.38 -0.76 5.68
CA VAL A 264 -18.64 -2.04 5.00
C VAL A 264 -19.84 -2.69 5.67
N GLY A 265 -20.88 -2.94 4.89
CA GLY A 265 -22.10 -3.65 5.27
C GLY A 265 -22.12 -5.07 4.70
N MET A 266 -22.49 -6.08 5.50
CA MET A 266 -22.61 -7.48 5.03
C MET A 266 -23.88 -8.16 5.52
N ASN A 267 -24.47 -9.04 4.71
CA ASN A 267 -25.59 -9.90 5.12
C ASN A 267 -25.16 -11.14 5.92
N LYS A 268 -23.85 -11.41 6.02
CA LYS A 268 -23.29 -12.57 6.72
C LYS A 268 -22.54 -12.12 7.97
N GLN A 269 -22.47 -13.02 8.95
CA GLN A 269 -21.60 -12.87 10.11
C GLN A 269 -20.15 -12.76 9.65
N GLY A 270 -19.47 -11.71 10.10
CA GLY A 270 -18.05 -11.53 9.86
C GLY A 270 -17.19 -12.26 10.89
N ASN A 271 -15.89 -12.36 10.59
CA ASN A 271 -14.88 -12.87 11.51
C ASN A 271 -14.34 -11.73 12.42
N ALA A 272 -13.23 -11.97 13.12
CA ALA A 272 -12.63 -10.98 14.02
C ALA A 272 -12.19 -9.68 13.32
N GLU A 273 -11.79 -9.72 12.04
CA GLU A 273 -11.40 -8.51 11.29
C GLU A 273 -12.59 -7.59 11.01
N PHE A 274 -13.77 -8.18 10.81
CA PHE A 274 -14.99 -7.42 10.63
C PHE A 274 -15.57 -6.91 11.95
N ASN A 275 -15.59 -7.76 12.98
CA ASN A 275 -16.34 -7.46 14.20
C ASN A 275 -15.61 -6.53 15.16
N ASN A 276 -14.27 -6.57 15.18
CA ASN A 276 -13.46 -5.97 16.23
C ASN A 276 -12.70 -4.73 15.74
N TYR A 277 -12.72 -3.68 16.55
CA TYR A 277 -11.80 -2.57 16.44
C TYR A 277 -10.49 -2.89 17.15
N ILE A 278 -9.34 -2.69 16.48
CA ILE A 278 -8.01 -2.94 17.05
C ILE A 278 -7.31 -1.61 17.30
N GLY A 279 -7.36 -1.11 18.54
CA GLY A 279 -6.74 0.16 18.94
C GLY A 279 -5.25 0.07 19.28
N THR A 280 -4.71 -1.14 19.44
CA THR A 280 -3.29 -1.40 19.70
C THR A 280 -2.56 -1.61 18.38
N ILE A 281 -2.32 -0.52 17.65
CA ILE A 281 -1.58 -0.51 16.38
C ILE A 281 -0.50 0.60 16.40
N PRO A 282 0.57 0.47 15.60
CA PRO A 282 1.64 1.48 15.53
C PRO A 282 1.18 2.89 15.13
N ASN A 283 0.31 3.01 14.11
CA ASN A 283 -0.23 4.30 13.67
C ASN A 283 -1.68 4.45 14.16
N LYS A 284 -1.94 5.49 14.97
CA LYS A 284 -3.26 5.82 15.54
C LYS A 284 -3.81 7.15 15.05
N ASP A 285 -3.32 7.67 13.92
CA ASP A 285 -3.80 8.92 13.34
C ASP A 285 -5.31 8.88 13.07
N PHE A 286 -5.91 10.05 12.94
CA PHE A 286 -7.35 10.21 12.68
C PHE A 286 -8.22 9.53 13.73
N ASN A 287 -7.85 9.66 15.01
CA ASN A 287 -8.52 9.03 16.14
C ASN A 287 -8.57 7.50 16.03
N GLY A 288 -7.48 6.90 15.56
CA GLY A 288 -7.32 5.44 15.46
C GLY A 288 -8.08 4.81 14.30
N ILE A 289 -8.43 5.56 13.25
CA ILE A 289 -9.28 5.05 12.16
C ILE A 289 -8.73 3.76 11.53
N TYR A 290 -7.40 3.58 11.50
CA TYR A 290 -6.71 2.41 10.95
C TYR A 290 -6.94 1.11 11.75
N GLY A 291 -7.54 1.18 12.94
CA GLY A 291 -7.99 0.01 13.69
C GLY A 291 -9.31 -0.59 13.18
N ASN A 292 -10.01 0.11 12.27
CA ASN A 292 -11.25 -0.35 11.64
C ASN A 292 -10.98 -1.16 10.36
N VAL A 293 -12.03 -1.71 9.74
CA VAL A 293 -11.96 -2.43 8.47
C VAL A 293 -11.34 -1.55 7.38
N ALA A 294 -10.35 -2.08 6.67
CA ALA A 294 -9.78 -1.41 5.51
C ALA A 294 -10.63 -1.65 4.25
N GLN A 295 -10.79 -0.65 3.40
CA GLN A 295 -11.42 -0.78 2.07
C GLN A 295 -10.86 -1.94 1.23
N THR A 296 -9.55 -2.20 1.37
CA THR A 296 -8.85 -3.29 0.69
C THR A 296 -9.27 -4.70 1.11
N SER A 297 -10.05 -4.86 2.18
CA SER A 297 -10.51 -6.17 2.69
C SER A 297 -11.67 -6.75 1.87
N ILE A 298 -12.29 -5.96 0.99
CA ILE A 298 -13.46 -6.39 0.20
C ILE A 298 -13.10 -7.54 -0.73
N ILE A 299 -12.03 -7.44 -1.53
CA ILE A 299 -11.67 -8.49 -2.49
C ILE A 299 -11.25 -9.81 -1.82
N PRO A 300 -10.38 -9.84 -0.81
CA PRO A 300 -10.13 -11.06 -0.03
C PRO A 300 -11.42 -11.74 0.46
N THR A 301 -12.42 -10.95 0.86
CA THR A 301 -13.73 -11.44 1.33
C THR A 301 -14.54 -12.06 0.19
N VAL A 302 -14.60 -11.39 -0.96
CA VAL A 302 -15.25 -11.91 -2.18
C VAL A 302 -14.65 -13.25 -2.59
N LEU A 303 -13.31 -13.31 -2.69
CA LEU A 303 -12.59 -14.52 -3.11
C LEU A 303 -12.78 -15.66 -2.10
N THR A 304 -12.74 -15.35 -0.80
CA THR A 304 -12.99 -16.34 0.25
C THR A 304 -14.40 -16.92 0.17
N HIS A 305 -15.44 -16.10 -0.07
CA HIS A 305 -16.81 -16.61 -0.21
C HIS A 305 -16.99 -17.50 -1.45
N LEU A 306 -16.34 -17.14 -2.55
CA LEU A 306 -16.35 -17.91 -3.80
C LEU A 306 -15.46 -19.18 -3.72
N ASN A 307 -14.85 -19.46 -2.57
CA ASN A 307 -13.89 -20.56 -2.36
C ASN A 307 -12.67 -20.48 -3.31
N ILE A 308 -12.24 -19.27 -3.69
CA ILE A 308 -11.06 -19.05 -4.52
C ILE A 308 -9.84 -18.89 -3.61
N PRO A 309 -8.85 -19.79 -3.66
CA PRO A 309 -7.66 -19.69 -2.82
C PRO A 309 -6.86 -18.43 -3.12
N ILE A 310 -6.56 -17.66 -2.07
CA ILE A 310 -5.78 -16.43 -2.20
C ILE A 310 -4.29 -16.77 -2.29
N LYS A 311 -3.63 -16.24 -3.32
CA LYS A 311 -2.20 -16.48 -3.58
C LYS A 311 -1.35 -15.33 -3.05
N LYS A 312 -0.20 -15.64 -2.44
CA LYS A 312 0.73 -14.63 -1.90
C LYS A 312 1.25 -13.66 -2.97
N GLU A 313 1.38 -14.12 -4.21
CA GLU A 313 1.85 -13.32 -5.34
C GLU A 313 0.90 -12.19 -5.70
N TRP A 314 -0.37 -12.28 -5.31
CA TRP A 314 -1.36 -11.22 -5.52
C TRP A 314 -1.13 -10.04 -4.59
N GLN A 315 -0.44 -10.27 -3.46
CA GLN A 315 -0.10 -9.23 -2.49
C GLN A 315 -1.33 -8.38 -2.12
N LEU A 316 -2.47 -9.02 -1.84
CA LEU A 316 -3.63 -8.31 -1.35
C LEU A 316 -3.28 -7.63 -0.02
N THR A 317 -3.75 -6.41 0.19
CA THR A 317 -3.27 -5.60 1.32
C THR A 317 -3.85 -6.05 2.65
N SER A 318 -5.08 -6.55 2.66
CA SER A 318 -5.81 -6.92 3.88
C SER A 318 -6.33 -8.36 3.81
N THR A 319 -6.72 -8.90 4.96
CA THR A 319 -7.32 -10.25 5.10
C THR A 319 -8.82 -10.22 4.82
N SER A 320 -9.42 -11.38 4.56
CA SER A 320 -10.87 -11.56 4.46
C SER A 320 -11.62 -11.17 5.76
N LEU A 321 -12.81 -10.62 5.58
CA LEU A 321 -13.78 -10.26 6.63
C LEU A 321 -14.66 -11.43 7.07
N ILE A 322 -14.58 -12.57 6.38
CA ILE A 322 -15.30 -13.81 6.69
C ILE A 322 -14.33 -15.00 6.67
N GLY A 323 -14.79 -16.14 7.19
CA GLY A 323 -13.97 -17.35 7.25
C GLY A 323 -12.79 -17.19 8.22
N GLU A 324 -11.72 -17.94 7.96
CA GLU A 324 -10.52 -17.93 8.80
C GLU A 324 -9.89 -16.54 8.90
N VAL A 325 -9.42 -16.20 10.10
CA VAL A 325 -8.80 -14.90 10.38
C VAL A 325 -7.32 -14.95 9.97
N GLY A 326 -6.95 -14.10 9.02
CA GLY A 326 -5.56 -13.86 8.64
C GLY A 326 -4.86 -12.84 9.53
N ALA A 327 -3.67 -12.40 9.11
CA ALA A 327 -2.93 -11.36 9.82
C ALA A 327 -3.66 -10.01 9.69
N GLN A 328 -4.00 -9.38 10.81
CA GLN A 328 -4.82 -8.17 10.84
C GLN A 328 -3.93 -6.94 10.97
N LYS A 329 -4.38 -5.82 10.39
CA LYS A 329 -3.74 -4.50 10.54
C LYS A 329 -2.24 -4.50 10.26
N VAL A 330 -1.83 -5.23 9.21
CA VAL A 330 -0.42 -5.33 8.81
C VAL A 330 0.10 -3.95 8.41
N MET A 331 1.16 -3.49 9.06
CA MET A 331 1.79 -2.20 8.77
C MET A 331 3.26 -2.16 9.23
N MET A 332 4.00 -1.16 8.77
CA MET A 332 5.37 -0.92 9.25
C MET A 332 5.34 -0.05 10.51
N LYS A 333 6.00 -0.51 11.58
CA LYS A 333 6.23 0.29 12.80
C LYS A 333 7.36 1.31 12.60
N ASN A 334 8.37 0.96 11.81
CA ASN A 334 9.49 1.79 11.39
C ASN A 334 10.09 1.21 10.09
N SER A 335 11.27 1.64 9.65
CA SER A 335 11.85 1.23 8.36
C SER A 335 12.17 -0.26 8.22
N ASN A 336 12.25 -1.01 9.32
CA ASN A 336 12.63 -2.41 9.29
C ASN A 336 11.78 -3.32 10.19
N THR A 337 10.83 -2.78 10.95
CA THR A 337 9.96 -3.54 11.84
C THR A 337 8.55 -3.62 11.27
N LEU A 338 8.18 -4.81 10.83
CA LEU A 338 6.83 -5.18 10.43
C LEU A 338 5.97 -5.46 11.66
N TYR A 339 4.71 -5.05 11.65
CA TYR A 339 3.72 -5.28 12.71
C TYR A 339 2.47 -5.94 12.14
N TRP A 340 1.81 -6.76 12.95
CA TRP A 340 0.46 -7.27 12.71
C TRP A 340 -0.24 -7.55 14.05
N HIS A 341 -1.56 -7.66 14.00
CA HIS A 341 -2.37 -8.22 15.06
C HIS A 341 -2.84 -9.64 14.68
N ALA A 342 -2.93 -10.53 15.66
CA ALA A 342 -3.51 -11.86 15.51
C ALA A 342 -4.36 -12.19 16.74
N SER A 343 -5.54 -12.76 16.50
CA SER A 343 -6.49 -13.14 17.56
C SER A 343 -6.22 -14.54 18.14
N SER A 344 -5.39 -15.34 17.48
CA SER A 344 -5.07 -16.72 17.86
C SER A 344 -3.63 -17.09 17.49
N SER A 345 -3.10 -18.12 18.16
CA SER A 345 -1.80 -18.70 17.85
C SER A 345 -1.85 -19.51 16.56
N GLY A 346 -0.84 -19.34 15.73
CA GLY A 346 -0.63 -20.01 14.46
C GLY A 346 0.76 -19.70 13.93
N ASN A 347 1.15 -20.35 12.84
CA ASN A 347 2.42 -20.09 12.19
C ASN A 347 2.17 -19.06 11.07
N ILE A 348 2.78 -17.88 11.19
CA ILE A 348 2.68 -16.83 10.16
C ILE A 348 3.94 -16.87 9.31
N GLU A 349 3.78 -17.02 8.00
CA GLU A 349 4.89 -16.97 7.05
C GLU A 349 5.07 -15.53 6.56
N ILE A 350 6.32 -15.09 6.50
CA ILE A 350 6.69 -13.74 6.08
C ILE A 350 7.50 -13.85 4.80
N TYR A 351 7.03 -13.17 3.77
CA TYR A 351 7.67 -13.09 2.46
C TYR A 351 8.15 -11.66 2.21
N ARG A 352 9.35 -11.52 1.65
CA ARG A 352 9.88 -10.26 1.15
C ARG A 352 10.04 -10.35 -0.36
N ASN A 353 9.35 -9.50 -1.11
CA ASN A 353 9.32 -9.52 -2.57
C ASN A 353 9.02 -10.93 -3.13
N ASN A 354 7.99 -11.58 -2.57
CA ASN A 354 7.55 -12.96 -2.86
C ASN A 354 8.55 -14.08 -2.51
N GLN A 355 9.73 -13.76 -1.97
CA GLN A 355 10.68 -14.74 -1.45
C GLN A 355 10.39 -15.01 0.02
N PHE A 356 10.37 -16.29 0.41
CA PHE A 356 10.21 -16.67 1.80
C PHE A 356 11.37 -16.11 2.63
N LEU A 357 11.05 -15.45 3.75
CA LEU A 357 12.03 -14.86 4.64
C LEU A 357 12.13 -15.67 5.93
N THR A 358 10.99 -15.87 6.60
CA THR A 358 10.92 -16.61 7.86
C THR A 358 9.48 -17.01 8.19
N SER A 359 9.31 -17.78 9.27
CA SER A 359 8.02 -18.02 9.89
C SER A 359 8.12 -17.89 11.41
N VAL A 360 7.12 -17.27 12.02
CA VAL A 360 7.09 -17.00 13.47
C VAL A 360 5.71 -17.32 14.05
N ASN A 361 5.60 -17.33 15.38
CA ASN A 361 4.29 -17.44 16.01
C ASN A 361 3.48 -16.15 15.76
N SER A 362 2.22 -16.28 15.33
CA SER A 362 1.33 -15.16 15.02
C SER A 362 1.09 -14.22 16.21
N LEU A 363 1.13 -14.71 17.46
CA LEU A 363 0.97 -13.88 18.66
C LEU A 363 2.21 -13.03 18.97
N GLN A 364 3.33 -13.24 18.28
CA GLN A 364 4.50 -12.36 18.38
C GLN A 364 4.16 -10.93 17.96
N GLY A 365 3.30 -10.76 16.95
CA GLY A 365 2.77 -9.46 16.50
C GLY A 365 3.77 -8.54 15.80
N TYR A 366 5.04 -8.93 15.63
CA TYR A 366 6.03 -8.15 14.89
C TYR A 366 7.17 -9.02 14.35
N TYR A 367 7.89 -8.48 13.37
CA TYR A 367 9.14 -9.04 12.84
C TYR A 367 10.11 -7.91 12.49
N VAL A 368 11.39 -8.09 12.81
CA VAL A 368 12.45 -7.13 12.48
C VAL A 368 13.29 -7.68 11.33
N ASP A 369 13.24 -7.03 10.16
CA ASP A 369 14.14 -7.33 9.05
C ASP A 369 15.52 -6.71 9.34
N THR A 370 16.54 -7.54 9.55
CA THR A 370 17.90 -7.09 9.86
C THR A 370 18.67 -6.62 8.61
N ALA A 371 18.17 -6.90 7.41
CA ALA A 371 18.80 -6.55 6.16
C ALA A 371 17.76 -6.16 5.09
N PRO A 372 16.96 -5.10 5.33
CA PRO A 372 15.90 -4.72 4.41
C PRO A 372 16.45 -4.30 3.05
N SER A 373 15.75 -4.67 1.99
CA SER A 373 16.08 -4.22 0.63
C SER A 373 15.96 -2.71 0.49
N LYS A 374 16.81 -2.11 -0.36
CA LYS A 374 16.69 -0.71 -0.78
C LYS A 374 15.55 -0.54 -1.78
N GLY A 375 14.94 0.63 -1.83
CA GLY A 375 13.81 0.89 -2.71
C GLY A 375 12.49 0.33 -2.17
N ASP A 376 11.54 0.12 -3.07
CA ASP A 376 10.24 -0.47 -2.74
C ASP A 376 10.42 -1.94 -2.33
N THR A 377 10.03 -2.23 -1.10
CA THR A 377 10.04 -3.57 -0.52
C THR A 377 8.62 -3.95 -0.14
N ASN A 378 8.15 -5.08 -0.66
CA ASN A 378 6.85 -5.63 -0.32
C ASN A 378 7.01 -6.77 0.70
N TYR A 379 6.32 -6.65 1.82
CA TYR A 379 6.15 -7.74 2.78
C TYR A 379 4.76 -8.33 2.60
N THR A 380 4.67 -9.65 2.46
CA THR A 380 3.41 -10.39 2.46
C THR A 380 3.42 -11.41 3.58
N LEU A 381 2.36 -11.41 4.37
CA LEU A 381 2.16 -12.30 5.51
C LEU A 381 1.07 -13.29 5.12
N LEU A 382 1.33 -14.58 5.31
CA LEU A 382 0.37 -15.65 5.10
C LEU A 382 0.04 -16.28 6.45
N LEU A 383 -1.24 -16.26 6.82
CA LEU A 383 -1.77 -16.89 8.02
C LEU A 383 -3.15 -17.50 7.70
N ASN A 384 -3.35 -18.78 8.02
CA ASN A 384 -4.62 -19.48 7.81
C ASN A 384 -5.17 -19.39 6.36
N GLY A 385 -4.27 -19.47 5.36
CA GLY A 385 -4.66 -19.37 3.94
C GLY A 385 -5.05 -17.95 3.48
N GLN A 386 -4.95 -16.96 4.36
CA GLN A 386 -5.24 -15.56 4.07
C GLN A 386 -3.94 -14.75 3.98
N THR A 387 -3.90 -13.79 3.06
CA THR A 387 -2.73 -12.92 2.87
C THR A 387 -3.02 -11.50 3.34
N SER A 388 -2.01 -10.83 3.87
CA SER A 388 -2.03 -9.37 4.06
C SER A 388 -0.64 -8.82 3.77
N SER A 389 -0.55 -7.61 3.25
CA SER A 389 0.73 -7.10 2.77
C SER A 389 0.90 -5.61 2.99
N VAL A 390 2.16 -5.20 3.14
CA VAL A 390 2.54 -3.80 3.26
C VAL A 390 3.74 -3.54 2.34
N THR A 391 3.79 -2.35 1.77
CA THR A 391 4.94 -1.89 0.99
C THR A 391 5.60 -0.73 1.72
N ILE A 392 6.92 -0.70 1.72
CA ILE A 392 7.72 0.40 2.23
C ILE A 392 8.78 0.77 1.21
N ASN A 393 9.07 2.06 1.08
CA ASN A 393 10.19 2.56 0.29
C ASN A 393 11.36 2.86 1.23
N ASN A 394 12.36 1.98 1.22
CA ASN A 394 13.56 2.03 2.06
C ASN A 394 14.72 2.71 1.32
N THR A 395 14.46 3.89 0.78
CA THR A 395 15.45 4.67 0.05
C THR A 395 15.92 5.88 0.83
N ASN A 396 17.19 6.23 0.68
CA ASN A 396 17.77 7.50 1.10
C ASN A 396 18.23 8.31 -0.12
N ILE A 397 18.18 9.63 0.00
CA ILE A 397 18.88 10.52 -0.92
C ILE A 397 20.36 10.53 -0.55
N ILE A 398 21.21 10.16 -1.50
CA ILE A 398 22.67 10.01 -1.33
C ILE A 398 23.48 11.09 -2.07
N ALA A 399 22.84 11.83 -2.97
CA ALA A 399 23.44 13.01 -3.59
C ALA A 399 22.37 13.95 -4.13
N GLY A 400 22.62 15.25 -4.05
CA GLY A 400 21.78 16.29 -4.65
C GLY A 400 22.61 17.19 -5.55
N LEU A 401 22.24 17.29 -6.82
CA LEU A 401 22.90 18.16 -7.80
C LEU A 401 21.93 19.26 -8.24
N ASP A 402 22.28 20.51 -7.94
CA ASP A 402 21.60 21.66 -8.55
C ASP A 402 21.97 21.76 -10.02
N TRP A 403 20.96 21.72 -10.89
CA TRP A 403 21.11 21.82 -12.35
C TRP A 403 20.37 23.06 -12.83
N ASN A 404 20.79 24.20 -12.29
CA ASN A 404 20.25 25.48 -12.69
C ASN A 404 21.03 26.03 -13.88
N ASP A 405 20.53 25.76 -15.08
CA ASP A 405 20.96 26.32 -16.37
C ASP A 405 20.11 27.54 -16.80
N PHE A 406 19.40 28.17 -15.85
CA PHE A 406 18.42 29.27 -16.04
C PHE A 406 17.18 28.92 -16.87
N ILE A 407 17.23 27.92 -17.76
CA ILE A 407 16.14 27.53 -18.66
C ILE A 407 15.24 26.46 -18.02
N ASN A 408 15.83 25.47 -17.35
CA ASN A 408 15.10 24.28 -16.90
C ASN A 408 14.88 24.22 -15.38
N ASN A 409 15.63 25.02 -14.60
CA ASN A 409 15.56 25.14 -13.13
C ASN A 409 15.30 23.80 -12.42
N LYS A 410 16.18 22.82 -12.64
CA LYS A 410 16.05 21.46 -12.10
C LYS A 410 17.02 21.21 -10.94
N ALA A 411 16.67 20.25 -10.11
CA ALA A 411 17.60 19.56 -9.22
C ALA A 411 17.52 18.06 -9.48
N TYR A 412 18.63 17.36 -9.34
CA TYR A 412 18.70 15.91 -9.49
C TYR A 412 19.09 15.28 -8.17
N PHE A 413 18.31 14.29 -7.77
CA PHE A 413 18.50 13.58 -6.50
C PHE A 413 18.78 12.12 -6.78
N PHE A 414 19.95 11.65 -6.36
CA PHE A 414 20.37 10.25 -6.50
C PHE A 414 20.01 9.49 -5.24
N ARG A 415 19.66 8.23 -5.43
CA ARG A 415 19.11 7.36 -4.39
C ARG A 415 19.99 6.13 -4.18
N ASP A 416 20.00 5.60 -2.96
CA ASP A 416 20.73 4.37 -2.63
C ASP A 416 20.11 3.09 -3.25
N ASP A 417 18.97 3.21 -3.94
CA ASP A 417 18.35 2.17 -4.75
C ASP A 417 18.68 2.28 -6.25
N ILE A 418 19.80 2.93 -6.59
CA ILE A 418 20.36 3.10 -7.94
C ILE A 418 19.46 3.86 -8.93
N LYS A 419 18.45 4.57 -8.42
CA LYS A 419 17.60 5.46 -9.19
C LYS A 419 17.97 6.92 -8.93
N TYR A 420 17.41 7.80 -9.74
CA TYR A 420 17.44 9.23 -9.49
C TYR A 420 16.08 9.87 -9.79
N VAL A 421 15.87 11.06 -9.23
CA VAL A 421 14.71 11.91 -9.45
C VAL A 421 15.16 13.21 -10.09
N ARG A 422 14.52 13.58 -11.20
CA ARG A 422 14.58 14.94 -11.73
C ARG A 422 13.45 15.76 -11.11
N TYR A 423 13.83 16.77 -10.35
CA TYR A 423 12.92 17.62 -9.59
C TYR A 423 12.81 19.00 -10.22
N ASN A 424 11.57 19.42 -10.46
CA ASN A 424 11.25 20.74 -10.96
C ASN A 424 11.18 21.73 -9.79
N LYS A 425 12.17 22.63 -9.70
CA LYS A 425 12.24 23.60 -8.60
C LYS A 425 11.18 24.70 -8.71
N THR A 426 10.68 24.96 -9.93
CA THR A 426 9.62 25.95 -10.18
C THR A 426 8.25 25.41 -9.80
N LEU A 427 7.95 24.16 -10.15
CA LEU A 427 6.68 23.50 -9.79
C LEU A 427 6.69 22.86 -8.41
N ASP A 428 7.85 22.85 -7.75
CA ASP A 428 8.13 22.19 -6.47
C ASP A 428 7.63 20.73 -6.43
N LYS A 429 7.98 19.96 -7.47
CA LYS A 429 7.66 18.52 -7.58
C LYS A 429 8.59 17.78 -8.51
N ALA A 430 8.70 16.47 -8.35
CA ALA A 430 9.32 15.60 -9.32
C ALA A 430 8.62 15.68 -10.68
N ASP A 431 9.39 15.60 -11.77
CA ASP A 431 8.82 15.45 -13.10
C ASP A 431 8.13 14.07 -13.24
N SER A 432 7.11 14.00 -14.09
CA SER A 432 6.40 12.74 -14.35
C SER A 432 7.35 11.65 -14.88
N GLY A 433 7.13 10.40 -14.46
CA GLY A 433 7.93 9.24 -14.87
C GLY A 433 9.14 8.95 -13.98
N TYR A 434 9.47 9.81 -13.02
CA TYR A 434 10.52 9.58 -12.02
C TYR A 434 9.97 8.89 -10.77
N PRO A 435 10.81 8.15 -10.00
CA PRO A 435 12.25 7.91 -10.21
C PRO A 435 12.55 6.92 -11.35
N ILE A 436 13.68 7.10 -12.03
CA ILE A 436 14.18 6.14 -13.05
C ILE A 436 15.60 5.70 -12.74
N GLN A 437 16.06 4.63 -13.40
CA GLN A 437 17.38 4.06 -13.18
C GLN A 437 18.50 5.02 -13.60
N THR A 438 19.53 5.13 -12.75
CA THR A 438 20.80 5.76 -13.11
C THR A 438 21.60 4.78 -13.97
N ASN A 439 21.86 5.12 -15.23
CA ASN A 439 22.65 4.31 -16.17
C ASN A 439 23.32 5.23 -17.21
N ASN A 440 24.09 4.69 -18.17
CA ASN A 440 24.78 5.53 -19.17
C ASN A 440 23.87 6.10 -20.26
N SER A 441 22.60 5.69 -20.33
CA SER A 441 21.60 6.33 -21.19
C SER A 441 21.01 7.57 -20.53
N SER A 442 20.88 7.57 -19.20
CA SER A 442 20.38 8.72 -18.43
C SER A 442 21.47 9.65 -17.91
N TRP A 443 22.66 9.10 -17.63
CA TRP A 443 23.83 9.81 -17.11
C TRP A 443 25.12 9.24 -17.74
N PRO A 444 25.43 9.59 -19.01
CA PRO A 444 26.59 9.09 -19.73
C PRO A 444 27.91 9.24 -18.96
N GLY A 445 28.59 8.12 -18.73
CA GLY A 445 29.87 8.06 -18.01
C GLY A 445 29.76 8.00 -16.48
N LEU A 446 28.60 8.34 -15.89
CA LEU A 446 28.32 8.15 -14.47
C LEU A 446 27.62 6.81 -14.19
N GLY A 447 26.82 6.29 -15.12
CA GLY A 447 25.97 5.11 -14.92
C GLY A 447 26.71 3.82 -14.53
N ASN A 448 27.98 3.68 -14.92
CA ASN A 448 28.85 2.57 -14.50
C ASN A 448 29.19 2.60 -13.00
N TYR A 449 29.08 3.77 -12.37
CA TYR A 449 29.48 4.03 -10.98
C TYR A 449 28.30 4.34 -10.06
N LYS A 450 27.07 4.09 -10.51
CA LYS A 450 25.82 4.36 -9.76
C LYS A 450 25.80 3.85 -8.32
N ASN A 451 26.41 2.69 -8.06
CA ASN A 451 26.48 2.08 -6.73
C ASN A 451 27.50 2.76 -5.79
N LEU A 452 28.37 3.61 -6.34
CA LEU A 452 29.47 4.24 -5.61
C LEU A 452 29.19 5.71 -5.31
N ILE A 453 28.17 6.33 -5.91
CA ILE A 453 27.85 7.74 -5.69
C ILE A 453 27.66 8.00 -4.19
N SER A 454 28.40 8.98 -3.64
CA SER A 454 28.31 9.34 -2.22
C SER A 454 28.06 10.82 -1.98
N ALA A 455 28.36 11.68 -2.96
CA ALA A 455 27.98 13.09 -2.94
C ALA A 455 27.98 13.63 -4.37
N ALA A 456 27.19 14.68 -4.60
CA ALA A 456 27.28 15.48 -5.80
C ALA A 456 27.13 16.95 -5.43
N PHE A 457 27.72 17.83 -6.23
CA PHE A 457 27.46 19.26 -6.13
C PHE A 457 27.86 19.98 -7.43
N LYS A 458 27.27 21.17 -7.61
CA LYS A 458 27.60 22.07 -8.71
C LYS A 458 28.82 22.91 -8.33
N TRP A 459 29.91 22.79 -9.09
CA TRP A 459 31.11 23.61 -8.89
C TRP A 459 30.99 24.96 -9.60
N SER A 460 30.55 24.94 -10.86
CA SER A 460 30.28 26.11 -11.69
C SER A 460 29.02 25.88 -12.54
N ASN A 461 28.59 26.87 -13.32
CA ASN A 461 27.40 26.76 -14.16
C ASN A 461 27.46 25.61 -15.18
N HIS A 462 28.65 25.10 -15.50
CA HIS A 462 28.85 24.08 -16.54
C HIS A 462 29.47 22.79 -16.00
N LYS A 463 29.86 22.75 -14.72
CA LYS A 463 30.57 21.61 -14.14
C LYS A 463 29.95 21.15 -12.83
N GLY A 464 29.51 19.90 -12.83
CA GLY A 464 29.13 19.13 -11.66
C GLY A 464 30.25 18.18 -11.27
N PHE A 465 30.32 17.83 -9.98
CA PHE A 465 31.25 16.85 -9.48
C PHE A 465 30.49 15.80 -8.68
N PHE A 466 30.83 14.53 -8.91
CA PHE A 466 30.33 13.38 -8.17
C PHE A 466 31.49 12.75 -7.41
N PHE A 467 31.36 12.62 -6.09
CA PHE A 467 32.30 11.84 -5.30
C PHE A 467 31.79 10.40 -5.18
N LEU A 468 32.74 9.49 -5.19
CA LEU A 468 32.50 8.06 -5.06
C LEU A 468 33.04 7.58 -3.71
N ASN A 469 32.30 6.67 -3.06
CA ASN A 469 32.63 6.11 -1.75
C ASN A 469 33.94 5.31 -1.72
N ASP A 470 34.54 5.02 -2.88
CA ASP A 470 35.85 4.40 -3.01
C ASP A 470 37.02 5.39 -3.07
N GLY A 471 36.74 6.70 -2.95
CA GLY A 471 37.73 7.78 -2.91
C GLY A 471 38.08 8.36 -4.29
N ARG A 472 37.34 7.98 -5.33
CA ARG A 472 37.40 8.62 -6.65
C ARG A 472 36.36 9.74 -6.77
N TYR A 473 36.49 10.55 -7.81
CA TYR A 473 35.47 11.50 -8.21
C TYR A 473 35.32 11.55 -9.74
N ILE A 474 34.17 12.01 -10.20
CA ILE A 474 33.83 12.25 -11.61
C ILE A 474 33.58 13.74 -11.78
N ARG A 475 34.23 14.36 -12.77
CA ARG A 475 33.86 15.68 -13.26
C ARG A 475 32.86 15.51 -14.40
N TYR A 476 31.75 16.22 -14.33
CA TYR A 476 30.62 16.06 -15.24
C TYR A 476 30.35 17.37 -15.96
N ASP A 477 30.27 17.32 -17.28
CA ASP A 477 29.90 18.45 -18.12
C ASP A 477 28.38 18.58 -18.16
N MET A 478 27.86 19.67 -17.59
CA MET A 478 26.42 19.91 -17.48
C MET A 478 25.83 20.52 -18.75
N ASN A 479 26.65 21.00 -19.69
CA ASN A 479 26.17 21.54 -20.97
C ASN A 479 25.96 20.42 -22.00
N THR A 480 26.90 19.47 -22.03
CA THR A 480 26.89 18.33 -22.96
C THR A 480 26.31 17.05 -22.34
N ASP A 481 25.95 17.09 -21.06
CA ASP A 481 25.37 15.99 -20.29
C ASP A 481 26.19 14.68 -20.36
N ILE A 482 27.49 14.79 -20.07
CA ILE A 482 28.41 13.65 -20.08
C ILE A 482 29.55 13.83 -19.07
N ALA A 483 30.03 12.72 -18.50
CA ALA A 483 31.25 12.73 -17.73
C ALA A 483 32.45 13.12 -18.61
N ASP A 484 33.34 13.97 -18.09
CA ASP A 484 34.56 14.34 -18.79
C ASP A 484 35.43 13.09 -19.06
N THR A 485 36.11 13.06 -20.21
CA THR A 485 37.00 11.95 -20.58
C THR A 485 38.12 11.78 -19.54
N GLY A 486 38.43 10.53 -19.20
CA GLY A 486 39.46 10.18 -18.21
C GLY A 486 38.96 10.08 -16.76
N TYR A 487 37.69 10.39 -16.50
CA TYR A 487 37.06 10.19 -15.20
C TYR A 487 36.39 8.80 -15.08
N PRO A 488 36.25 8.25 -13.86
CA PRO A 488 36.66 8.79 -12.57
C PRO A 488 38.18 8.70 -12.32
N ILE A 489 38.70 9.66 -11.56
CA ILE A 489 40.09 9.62 -11.05
C ILE A 489 40.09 9.67 -9.51
N ARG A 490 41.20 9.27 -8.89
CA ARG A 490 41.35 9.36 -7.42
C ARG A 490 41.38 10.81 -6.97
N VAL A 491 40.74 11.10 -5.84
CA VAL A 491 40.95 12.35 -5.10
C VAL A 491 42.36 12.28 -4.50
N THR A 492 43.22 13.25 -4.83
CA THR A 492 44.59 13.34 -4.33
C THR A 492 44.89 14.78 -3.92
N ASN A 493 45.97 14.99 -3.16
CA ASN A 493 46.42 16.34 -2.82
C ASN A 493 46.95 17.14 -4.02
N GLN A 494 47.02 16.55 -5.22
CA GLN A 494 47.36 17.28 -6.45
C GLN A 494 46.13 17.89 -7.12
N ASN A 495 44.97 17.23 -7.05
CA ASN A 495 43.73 17.70 -7.70
C ASN A 495 42.70 18.28 -6.73
N TRP A 496 42.78 17.90 -5.45
CA TRP A 496 41.99 18.43 -4.35
C TRP A 496 42.86 18.55 -3.08
N PRO A 497 43.79 19.53 -3.03
CA PRO A 497 44.67 19.71 -1.89
C PRO A 497 43.95 19.74 -0.53
N GLY A 498 44.26 18.76 0.32
CA GLY A 498 43.68 18.57 1.65
C GLY A 498 42.45 17.64 1.73
N LEU A 499 41.92 17.14 0.60
CA LEU A 499 40.78 16.19 0.61
C LEU A 499 41.20 14.72 0.61
N GLU A 500 42.42 14.37 0.19
CA GLU A 500 42.86 12.99 -0.07
C GLU A 500 42.59 12.02 1.10
N ALA A 501 42.94 12.43 2.33
CA ALA A 501 42.75 11.61 3.53
C ALA A 501 41.28 11.35 3.87
N TYR A 502 40.36 12.15 3.33
CA TYR A 502 38.92 12.13 3.65
C TYR A 502 38.06 11.68 2.48
N ALA A 503 38.65 11.37 1.32
CA ALA A 503 37.93 11.13 0.07
C ALA A 503 36.81 10.08 0.20
N LYS A 504 37.06 8.98 0.92
CA LYS A 504 36.09 7.89 1.16
C LYS A 504 35.01 8.23 2.19
N LYS A 505 35.16 9.32 2.93
CA LYS A 505 34.24 9.74 3.99
C LYS A 505 33.21 10.77 3.52
N ILE A 506 33.37 11.35 2.32
CA ILE A 506 32.50 12.41 1.80
C ILE A 506 31.10 11.87 1.51
N VAL A 507 30.09 12.42 2.19
CA VAL A 507 28.66 12.07 2.04
C VAL A 507 27.80 13.23 1.55
N ALA A 508 28.31 14.46 1.57
CA ALA A 508 27.66 15.60 0.93
C ALA A 508 28.68 16.68 0.60
N ALA A 509 28.37 17.50 -0.39
CA ALA A 509 29.15 18.68 -0.74
C ALA A 509 28.24 19.84 -1.12
N ILE A 510 28.64 21.07 -0.80
CA ILE A 510 27.91 22.29 -1.17
C ILE A 510 28.92 23.36 -1.59
N ASN A 511 28.66 24.04 -2.71
CA ASN A 511 29.30 25.32 -3.02
C ASN A 511 28.51 26.44 -2.31
N TRP A 512 29.16 27.18 -1.42
CA TRP A 512 28.49 28.17 -0.57
C TRP A 512 28.36 29.55 -1.21
N ASN A 513 28.84 29.71 -2.45
CA ASN A 513 28.79 30.97 -3.22
C ASN A 513 29.47 32.16 -2.50
N ASN A 514 30.40 31.89 -1.58
CA ASN A 514 31.23 32.88 -0.87
C ASN A 514 32.74 32.58 -1.00
N SER A 515 33.15 32.03 -2.16
CA SER A 515 34.49 31.49 -2.39
C SER A 515 34.87 30.29 -1.51
N LYS A 516 33.88 29.62 -0.88
CA LYS A 516 34.08 28.38 -0.13
C LYS A 516 33.19 27.26 -0.65
N ALA A 517 33.71 26.04 -0.59
CA ALA A 517 32.93 24.82 -0.66
C ALA A 517 33.05 24.06 0.67
N TYR A 518 32.01 23.30 1.02
CA TYR A 518 31.96 22.51 2.25
C TYR A 518 31.74 21.06 1.90
N PHE A 519 32.53 20.17 2.51
CA PHE A 519 32.42 18.73 2.38
C PHE A 519 32.04 18.14 3.72
N PHE A 520 30.94 17.38 3.77
CA PHE A 520 30.43 16.77 4.99
C PHE A 520 30.84 15.30 5.01
N LEU A 521 31.31 14.84 6.16
CA LEU A 521 31.87 13.51 6.35
C LEU A 521 30.91 12.62 7.13
N ASN A 522 30.96 11.32 6.87
CA ASN A 522 30.10 10.31 7.52
C ASN A 522 30.30 10.17 9.03
N ASP A 523 31.35 10.77 9.60
CA ASP A 523 31.64 10.78 11.03
C ASP A 523 31.12 12.05 11.76
N GLY A 524 30.31 12.87 11.07
CA GLY A 524 29.73 14.09 11.65
C GLY A 524 30.71 15.25 11.76
N THR A 525 31.81 15.20 11.00
CA THR A 525 32.71 16.32 10.80
C THR A 525 32.57 16.91 9.40
N TYR A 526 33.16 18.08 9.15
CA TYR A 526 33.14 18.71 7.84
C TYR A 526 34.48 19.37 7.53
N LEU A 527 34.76 19.56 6.23
CA LEU A 527 35.91 20.27 5.69
C LEU A 527 35.42 21.57 5.03
N ARG A 528 36.20 22.64 5.14
CA ARG A 528 35.98 23.88 4.39
C ARG A 528 37.09 24.05 3.38
N TYR A 529 36.73 24.09 2.10
CA TYR A 529 37.63 24.25 0.98
C TYR A 529 37.62 25.69 0.49
N SER A 530 38.79 26.29 0.38
CA SER A 530 38.98 27.61 -0.21
C SER A 530 39.04 27.49 -1.71
N ILE A 531 38.01 27.97 -2.41
CA ILE A 531 37.99 27.99 -3.88
C ILE A 531 39.09 28.93 -4.39
N LYS A 532 39.31 30.06 -3.69
CA LYS A 532 40.35 31.04 -4.05
C LYS A 532 41.77 30.48 -3.92
N ASN A 533 42.05 29.71 -2.86
CA ASN A 533 43.40 29.21 -2.58
C ASN A 533 43.60 27.76 -3.07
N ASP A 534 42.57 27.18 -3.67
CA ASP A 534 42.51 25.80 -4.14
C ASP A 534 43.01 24.77 -3.12
N ARG A 535 42.50 24.84 -1.88
CA ARG A 535 42.87 23.90 -0.81
C ARG A 535 41.86 23.90 0.33
N VAL A 536 41.85 22.82 1.12
CA VAL A 536 41.22 22.81 2.44
C VAL A 536 41.90 23.85 3.35
N ASP A 537 41.08 24.62 4.07
CA ASP A 537 41.55 25.58 5.06
C ASP A 537 42.23 24.85 6.23
N SER A 538 43.25 25.47 6.84
CA SER A 538 43.92 24.89 8.02
C SER A 538 42.95 24.73 9.21
N GLY A 539 43.18 23.69 10.03
CA GLY A 539 42.35 23.41 11.22
C GLY A 539 41.04 22.67 10.92
N TYR A 540 40.95 22.01 9.76
CA TYR A 540 39.87 21.11 9.36
C TYR A 540 40.37 19.66 9.30
N PRO A 541 39.50 18.66 9.56
CA PRO A 541 38.05 18.76 9.75
C PRO A 541 37.65 19.35 11.10
N LYS A 542 36.43 19.89 11.16
CA LYS A 542 35.79 20.38 12.39
C LYS A 542 34.50 19.59 12.66
N PRO A 543 34.09 19.41 13.93
CA PRO A 543 32.81 18.78 14.23
C PRO A 543 31.65 19.62 13.70
N ILE A 544 30.57 18.97 13.27
CA ILE A 544 29.29 19.62 13.00
C ILE A 544 28.56 19.76 14.34
N ASN A 545 28.56 20.97 14.90
CA ASN A 545 27.87 21.30 16.15
C ASN A 545 27.15 22.66 16.04
N ASN A 546 26.46 23.09 17.10
CA ASN A 546 25.72 24.35 17.08
C ASN A 546 26.59 25.62 17.07
N SER A 547 27.91 25.50 17.23
CA SER A 547 28.85 26.62 17.07
C SER A 547 29.36 26.74 15.63
N THR A 548 29.43 25.64 14.88
CA THR A 548 29.91 25.62 13.49
C THR A 548 28.78 25.61 12.46
N TRP A 549 27.66 24.96 12.80
CA TRP A 549 26.48 24.73 11.98
C TRP A 549 25.23 24.77 12.87
N PRO A 550 24.80 25.97 13.32
CA PRO A 550 23.66 26.13 14.22
C PRO A 550 22.41 25.37 13.74
N GLY A 551 21.94 24.43 14.56
CA GLY A 551 20.78 23.58 14.28
C GLY A 551 21.08 22.25 13.58
N LEU A 552 22.33 21.97 13.19
CA LEU A 552 22.74 20.66 12.64
C LEU A 552 23.45 19.75 13.64
N GLY A 553 23.76 20.22 14.86
CA GLY A 553 24.64 19.49 15.78
C GLY A 553 24.22 18.07 16.11
N ASN A 554 22.91 17.82 16.27
CA ASN A 554 22.38 16.47 16.56
C ASN A 554 22.26 15.56 15.32
N TYR A 555 22.64 16.06 14.15
CA TYR A 555 22.37 15.46 12.85
C TYR A 555 23.60 15.29 11.97
N GLY A 556 24.77 15.83 12.36
CA GLY A 556 25.99 15.80 11.53
C GLY A 556 26.31 14.41 10.95
N ALA A 557 26.37 13.38 11.80
CA ALA A 557 26.64 12.00 11.38
C ALA A 557 25.46 11.30 10.67
N LYS A 558 24.29 11.96 10.59
CA LYS A 558 23.10 11.45 9.92
C LYS A 558 22.94 11.98 8.50
N ILE A 559 23.74 12.98 8.09
CA ILE A 559 23.69 13.58 6.75
C ILE A 559 24.05 12.52 5.70
N THR A 560 23.20 12.36 4.69
CA THR A 560 23.42 11.46 3.54
C THR A 560 23.55 12.19 2.22
N ALA A 561 23.05 13.42 2.14
CA ALA A 561 23.21 14.27 0.97
C ALA A 561 22.97 15.73 1.36
N ALA A 562 23.39 16.64 0.48
CA ALA A 562 22.94 18.02 0.52
C ALA A 562 22.71 18.53 -0.91
N VAL A 563 21.90 19.58 -1.03
CA VAL A 563 21.68 20.29 -2.30
C VAL A 563 21.68 21.79 -2.04
N ASP A 564 22.40 22.54 -2.88
CA ASP A 564 22.27 23.99 -2.93
C ASP A 564 20.97 24.34 -3.68
N TRP A 565 20.06 25.09 -3.04
CA TRP A 565 18.75 25.34 -3.65
C TRP A 565 18.69 26.68 -4.36
N ASN A 566 19.14 27.73 -3.67
CA ASN A 566 19.21 29.09 -4.18
C ASN A 566 20.19 29.91 -3.32
N LEU A 567 20.26 31.22 -3.52
CA LEU A 567 21.17 32.08 -2.76
C LEU A 567 20.91 32.06 -1.24
N THR A 568 19.68 31.77 -0.81
CA THR A 568 19.27 31.82 0.60
C THR A 568 19.27 30.46 1.28
N TYR A 569 18.89 29.39 0.57
CA TYR A 569 18.62 28.09 1.18
C TYR A 569 19.45 26.97 0.57
N CYS A 570 19.87 26.05 1.43
CA CYS A 570 20.26 24.70 1.07
C CYS A 570 19.48 23.68 1.91
N TYR A 571 19.51 22.43 1.49
CA TYR A 571 18.84 21.34 2.20
C TYR A 571 19.80 20.20 2.49
N PHE A 572 19.70 19.65 3.69
CA PHE A 572 20.42 18.47 4.14
C PHE A 572 19.45 17.29 4.27
N PHE A 573 19.77 16.17 3.65
CA PHE A 573 18.99 14.93 3.74
C PHE A 573 19.63 14.00 4.74
N LEU A 574 18.79 13.28 5.51
CA LEU A 574 19.22 12.42 6.61
C LEU A 574 18.89 10.95 6.34
N ASN A 575 19.66 10.05 6.96
CA ASN A 575 19.55 8.58 6.85
C ASN A 575 18.28 7.96 7.45
N ASN A 576 17.37 8.77 7.97
CA ASN A 576 16.07 8.37 8.51
C ASN A 576 14.92 8.97 7.70
N ASN A 577 15.16 9.31 6.44
CA ASN A 577 14.13 9.78 5.52
C ASN A 577 13.49 11.12 5.92
N THR A 578 14.28 11.95 6.59
CA THR A 578 13.93 13.35 6.91
C THR A 578 14.94 14.30 6.29
N TYR A 579 14.61 15.58 6.26
CA TYR A 579 15.50 16.62 5.73
C TYR A 579 15.49 17.86 6.63
N ILE A 580 16.52 18.69 6.51
CA ILE A 580 16.66 19.97 7.21
C ILE A 580 16.82 21.07 6.17
N LYS A 581 16.00 22.12 6.26
CA LYS A 581 16.19 23.37 5.52
C LYS A 581 17.15 24.27 6.29
N TYR A 582 18.19 24.74 5.64
CA TYR A 582 19.21 25.61 6.23
C TYR A 582 19.24 26.95 5.53
N ASN A 583 19.23 28.04 6.29
CA ASN A 583 19.32 29.40 5.78
C ASN A 583 20.80 29.82 5.76
N LYS A 584 21.36 29.99 4.57
CA LYS A 584 22.76 30.38 4.34
C LYS A 584 23.04 31.83 4.73
N THR A 585 22.05 32.71 4.63
CA THR A 585 22.16 34.13 4.99
C THR A 585 22.18 34.32 6.51
N LEU A 586 21.36 33.56 7.23
CA LEU A 586 21.31 33.59 8.70
C LEU A 586 22.27 32.59 9.37
N ASP A 587 22.95 31.78 8.57
CA ASP A 587 23.82 30.68 8.98
C ASP A 587 23.22 29.79 10.07
N LYS A 588 21.99 29.32 9.84
CA LYS A 588 21.30 28.41 10.77
C LYS A 588 20.21 27.57 10.12
N ALA A 589 19.91 26.43 10.72
CA ALA A 589 18.73 25.64 10.39
C ALA A 589 17.44 26.46 10.62
N VAL A 590 16.48 26.30 9.72
CA VAL A 590 15.14 26.88 9.89
C VAL A 590 14.42 26.15 11.04
N SER A 591 13.62 26.87 11.83
CA SER A 591 12.84 26.26 12.92
C SER A 591 11.83 25.22 12.42
N GLY A 592 11.54 24.20 13.23
CA GLY A 592 10.59 23.14 12.90
C GLY A 592 11.14 22.03 12.00
N TYR A 593 12.47 21.89 11.92
CA TYR A 593 13.17 20.80 11.22
C TYR A 593 13.88 19.87 12.22
N PRO A 594 14.11 18.59 11.87
CA PRO A 594 13.89 17.97 10.56
C PRO A 594 12.40 17.69 10.25
N LYS A 595 12.06 17.62 8.96
CA LYS A 595 10.73 17.24 8.46
C LYS A 595 10.82 15.94 7.65
N PRO A 596 9.77 15.11 7.63
CA PRO A 596 9.74 13.91 6.79
C PRO A 596 9.85 14.27 5.31
N ILE A 597 10.47 13.40 4.52
CA ILE A 597 10.40 13.47 3.05
C ILE A 597 9.15 12.70 2.62
N ASN A 598 8.13 13.40 2.14
CA ASN A 598 6.88 12.83 1.65
C ASN A 598 6.23 13.72 0.57
N ASN A 599 5.03 13.34 0.11
CA ASN A 599 4.32 14.07 -0.94
C ASN A 599 3.81 15.46 -0.53
N SER A 600 3.88 15.83 0.75
CA SER A 600 3.54 17.19 1.22
C SER A 600 4.75 18.12 1.27
N THR A 601 5.97 17.59 1.42
CA THR A 601 7.20 18.38 1.55
C THR A 601 8.11 18.33 0.32
N TRP A 602 8.13 17.18 -0.36
CA TRP A 602 8.96 16.89 -1.54
C TRP A 602 8.18 15.97 -2.50
N PRO A 603 7.13 16.49 -3.17
CA PRO A 603 6.25 15.69 -4.02
C PRO A 603 7.01 14.85 -5.06
N GLY A 604 6.87 13.53 -4.99
CA GLY A 604 7.48 12.57 -5.93
C GLY A 604 8.99 12.35 -5.77
N LEU A 605 9.61 12.82 -4.67
CA LEU A 605 11.05 12.58 -4.43
C LEU A 605 11.36 11.14 -3.99
N LYS A 606 10.39 10.45 -3.37
CA LYS A 606 10.50 9.08 -2.86
C LYS A 606 9.94 8.02 -3.79
#